data_AF-A0A7Y0HNN4-F1
#
_entry.id   AF-A0A7Y0HNN4-F1
#
_cell.length_a   1.000
_cell.length_b   1.000
_cell.length_c   1.000
_cell.angle_alpha   90.00
_cell.angle_beta   90.00
_cell.angle_gamma   90.00
#
_symmetry.space_group_name_H-M   'P 1'
#
loop_
_entity.id
_entity.type
_entity.pdbx_description
1 polymer ?
#
loop_
_entity_poly.entity_id
_entity_poly.type
_entity_poly.pdbx_seq_one_letter_code
_entity_poly.pdbx_strand_id
1 'polypeptide(L)'
;MAKRARKLDIDKRIKEGYGVGSGQEYKPWIKIQDLGSKGRSSRFKGIKTGRQHDVLSDMERNYLNLLEYSDYVLDIKEQYPLQPLSETLSIAKELGIEHPKNRKTGEYIVMTTDFFISIKQDENLIDVARTIKSKDDLLNRRIIEKFEIERIYWERRGISWAIVTEDEINKTIAENIIFFNSYYNIDMLDSFSNIESTEVTDLVLEYIRRIIDSTETVRVVSSLFDRDMSLPKGTGISLFKHLLARKVIKIDITESINIDKKVDVEISNDALSKEFKTL
;
A
#
# COMPACT_ATOMS: atom_id res chain seq x y z
N MET A 1 -17.42 -4.93 26.54
CA MET A 1 -16.37 -4.03 27.08
C MET A 1 -16.50 -2.65 26.46
N ALA A 2 -16.66 -1.61 27.28
CA ALA A 2 -16.72 -0.24 26.78
C ALA A 2 -15.40 0.13 26.07
N LYS A 3 -15.47 0.51 24.79
CA LYS A 3 -14.31 1.02 24.04
C LYS A 3 -13.85 2.32 24.72
N ARG A 4 -12.75 2.26 25.48
CA ARG A 4 -12.10 3.45 26.03
C ARG A 4 -11.70 4.33 24.84
N ALA A 5 -12.36 5.47 24.68
CA ALA A 5 -11.90 6.50 23.74
C ALA A 5 -10.59 7.06 24.29
N ARG A 6 -9.46 6.64 23.72
CA ARG A 6 -8.15 7.10 24.15
C ARG A 6 -7.98 8.56 23.74
N LYS A 7 -7.70 9.44 24.71
CA LYS A 7 -7.29 10.82 24.41
C LYS A 7 -5.94 10.74 23.68
N LEU A 8 -5.87 11.33 22.48
CA LEU A 8 -4.61 11.52 21.76
C LEU A 8 -3.91 12.72 22.40
N ASP A 9 -2.85 12.45 23.15
CA ASP A 9 -1.98 13.48 23.72
C ASP A 9 -0.93 13.86 22.67
N ILE A 10 -0.99 15.11 22.20
CA ILE A 10 -0.16 15.64 21.12
C ILE A 10 1.31 15.65 21.54
N ASP A 11 1.61 16.19 22.72
CA ASP A 11 2.98 16.33 23.23
C ASP A 11 3.61 14.96 23.45
N LYS A 12 2.83 14.02 23.99
CA LYS A 12 3.27 12.64 24.14
C LYS A 12 3.60 12.00 22.79
N ARG A 13 2.75 12.16 21.77
CA ARG A 13 3.01 11.60 20.43
C ARG A 13 4.23 12.19 19.76
N ILE A 14 4.42 13.49 19.87
CA ILE A 14 5.63 14.16 19.37
C ILE A 14 6.86 13.56 20.07
N LYS A 15 6.82 13.42 21.40
CA LYS A 15 7.92 12.81 22.18
C LYS A 15 8.20 11.35 21.81
N GLU A 16 7.17 10.59 21.42
CA GLU A 16 7.29 9.19 20.99
C GLU A 16 7.71 9.04 19.51
N GLY A 17 7.92 10.15 18.79
CA GLY A 17 8.42 10.17 17.41
C GLY A 17 7.35 9.88 16.34
N TYR A 18 6.08 10.13 16.63
CA TYR A 18 5.02 9.98 15.62
C TYR A 18 5.10 11.05 14.55
N GLY A 19 4.95 10.65 13.28
CA GLY A 19 5.08 11.52 12.11
C GLY A 19 6.51 11.80 11.67
N VAL A 20 7.50 11.20 12.33
CA VAL A 20 8.92 11.39 12.03
C VAL A 20 9.50 10.07 11.52
N GLY A 21 10.58 10.16 10.74
CA GLY A 21 11.28 9.01 10.17
C GLY A 21 10.87 8.69 8.74
N SER A 22 11.43 7.59 8.23
CA SER A 22 11.24 7.06 6.88
C SER A 22 11.30 5.53 6.89
N GLY A 23 10.65 4.89 5.91
CA GLY A 23 10.65 3.44 5.78
C GLY A 23 10.17 2.73 7.04
N GLN A 24 10.99 1.82 7.57
CA GLN A 24 10.68 1.02 8.76
C GLN A 24 10.48 1.84 10.04
N GLU A 25 11.17 2.98 10.15
CA GLU A 25 11.20 3.81 11.36
C GLU A 25 10.00 4.76 11.47
N TYR A 26 9.26 4.97 10.38
CA TYR A 26 8.13 5.88 10.37
C TYR A 26 6.94 5.36 11.20
N LYS A 27 6.36 6.26 12.00
CA LYS A 27 5.18 5.96 12.83
C LYS A 27 3.99 6.85 12.43
N PRO A 28 2.87 6.28 11.93
CA PRO A 28 1.71 7.06 11.49
C PRO A 28 1.02 7.77 12.64
N TRP A 29 0.59 9.03 12.42
CA TRP A 29 -0.03 9.84 13.46
C TRP A 29 -1.39 9.33 13.93
N ILE A 30 -2.10 8.57 13.10
CA ILE A 30 -3.34 7.91 13.46
C ILE A 30 -3.14 6.42 13.22
N LYS A 31 -3.50 5.61 14.22
CA LYS A 31 -3.55 4.15 14.13
C LYS A 31 -5.00 3.70 14.17
N ILE A 32 -5.24 2.48 13.72
CA ILE A 32 -6.59 1.88 13.70
C ILE A 32 -7.24 1.87 15.10
N GLN A 33 -6.43 1.73 16.15
CA GLN A 33 -6.90 1.70 17.53
C GLN A 33 -7.42 3.06 18.03
N ASP A 34 -7.07 4.15 17.35
CA ASP A 34 -7.43 5.51 17.74
C ASP A 34 -8.84 5.91 17.25
N LEU A 35 -9.43 5.15 16.33
CA LEU A 35 -10.70 5.51 15.68
C LEU A 35 -11.88 4.63 16.13
N GLY A 36 -13.07 5.27 16.14
CA GLY A 36 -14.34 4.56 16.26
C GLY A 36 -14.68 3.87 14.93
N SER A 37 -15.15 2.63 14.99
CA SER A 37 -15.48 1.81 13.82
C SER A 37 -16.63 2.44 13.01
N LYS A 38 -16.29 3.17 11.94
CA LYS A 38 -17.25 3.65 10.93
C LYS A 38 -17.02 3.04 9.54
N GLY A 39 -15.93 2.30 9.35
CA GLY A 39 -15.56 1.63 8.10
C GLY A 39 -14.63 0.45 8.35
N ARG A 40 -14.24 -0.24 7.27
CA ARG A 40 -13.30 -1.36 7.31
C ARG A 40 -11.86 -0.83 7.33
N SER A 41 -11.20 -0.97 8.47
CA SER A 41 -9.76 -0.74 8.62
C SER A 41 -8.98 -2.01 8.28
N SER A 42 -7.78 -1.87 7.70
CA SER A 42 -6.94 -3.02 7.32
C SER A 42 -5.49 -2.82 7.81
N ARG A 43 -4.83 -3.93 8.17
CA ARG A 43 -3.40 -3.98 8.51
C ARG A 43 -2.71 -4.94 7.58
N PHE A 44 -1.58 -4.54 7.01
CA PHE A 44 -0.69 -5.46 6.30
C PHE A 44 0.74 -4.94 6.35
N LYS A 45 1.69 -5.85 6.17
CA LYS A 45 3.12 -5.55 6.15
C LYS A 45 3.47 -5.00 4.77
N GLY A 46 3.99 -3.77 4.72
CA GLY A 46 4.49 -3.14 3.50
C GLY A 46 5.77 -3.83 3.03
N ILE A 47 5.88 -4.03 1.72
CA ILE A 47 7.05 -4.66 1.10
C ILE A 47 8.17 -3.64 1.01
N LYS A 48 7.85 -2.43 0.54
CA LYS A 48 8.82 -1.34 0.38
C LYS A 48 9.37 -0.85 1.72
N THR A 49 8.47 -0.67 2.68
CA THR A 49 8.79 -0.04 3.96
C THR A 49 9.18 -1.05 5.02
N GLY A 50 8.94 -2.35 4.85
CA GLY A 50 9.21 -3.41 5.83
C GLY A 50 8.39 -3.35 7.12
N ARG A 51 7.51 -2.35 7.29
CA ARG A 51 6.68 -2.16 8.50
C ARG A 51 5.21 -2.45 8.24
N GLN A 52 4.43 -2.54 9.31
CA GLN A 52 2.97 -2.56 9.19
C GLN A 52 2.45 -1.17 8.80
N HIS A 53 1.53 -1.14 7.84
CA HIS A 53 0.70 0.02 7.55
C HIS A 53 -0.68 -0.11 8.18
N ASP A 54 -1.21 1.01 8.68
CA ASP A 54 -2.55 1.12 9.26
C ASP A 54 -3.42 2.00 8.34
N VAL A 55 -4.27 1.39 7.52
CA VAL A 55 -5.22 2.11 6.64
C VAL A 55 -6.65 2.01 7.18
N LEU A 56 -7.41 3.08 7.00
CA LEU A 56 -8.64 3.36 7.72
C LEU A 56 -9.90 3.20 6.84
N SER A 57 -9.72 2.97 5.55
CA SER A 57 -10.79 2.72 4.58
C SER A 57 -10.36 1.74 3.48
N ASP A 58 -11.34 1.22 2.73
CA ASP A 58 -11.08 0.35 1.57
C ASP A 58 -10.40 1.10 0.42
N MET A 59 -10.73 2.39 0.22
CA MET A 59 -10.07 3.22 -0.79
C MET A 59 -8.59 3.45 -0.43
N GLU A 60 -8.28 3.75 0.84
CA GLU A 60 -6.89 3.83 1.29
C GLU A 60 -6.15 2.51 1.12
N ARG A 61 -6.79 1.36 1.42
CA ARG A 61 -6.17 0.05 1.19
C ARG A 61 -5.84 -0.15 -0.29
N ASN A 62 -6.79 0.16 -1.18
CA ASN A 62 -6.60 -0.01 -2.61
C ASN A 62 -5.48 0.90 -3.11
N TYR A 63 -5.48 2.17 -2.71
CA TYR A 63 -4.43 3.13 -3.08
C TYR A 63 -3.05 2.71 -2.55
N LEU A 64 -2.96 2.27 -1.29
CA LEU A 64 -1.71 1.77 -0.72
C LEU A 64 -1.14 0.58 -1.51
N ASN A 65 -1.99 -0.34 -1.99
CA ASN A 65 -1.52 -1.45 -2.83
C ASN A 65 -0.99 -0.98 -4.20
N LEU A 66 -1.58 0.05 -4.80
CA LEU A 66 -1.04 0.68 -6.00
C LEU A 66 0.33 1.31 -5.75
N LEU A 67 0.51 1.98 -4.60
CA LEU A 67 1.79 2.55 -4.19
C LEU A 67 2.86 1.48 -3.93
N GLU A 68 2.51 0.42 -3.20
CA GLU A 68 3.40 -0.73 -2.93
C GLU A 68 3.80 -1.47 -4.22
N TYR A 69 2.94 -1.49 -5.24
CA TYR A 69 3.27 -2.11 -6.51
C TYR A 69 4.07 -1.21 -7.46
N SER A 70 4.04 0.12 -7.32
CA SER A 70 4.74 1.04 -8.22
C SER A 70 6.27 0.95 -8.06
N ASP A 71 7.02 0.82 -9.17
CA ASP A 71 8.50 0.82 -9.13
C ASP A 71 9.09 2.21 -8.81
N TYR A 72 8.30 3.27 -9.01
CA TYR A 72 8.74 4.64 -8.77
C TYR A 72 8.62 5.04 -7.31
N VAL A 73 7.78 4.36 -6.51
CA VAL A 73 7.58 4.70 -5.09
C VAL A 73 8.70 4.11 -4.24
N LEU A 74 9.32 4.95 -3.42
CA LEU A 74 10.44 4.59 -2.54
C LEU A 74 10.03 4.50 -1.07
N ASP A 75 9.21 5.43 -0.60
CA ASP A 75 8.72 5.46 0.78
C ASP A 75 7.26 5.88 0.81
N ILE A 76 6.53 5.35 1.80
CA ILE A 76 5.10 5.58 1.98
C ILE A 76 4.86 5.87 3.46
N LYS A 77 4.36 7.07 3.74
CA LYS A 77 4.06 7.54 5.10
C LYS A 77 2.57 7.84 5.20
N GLU A 78 1.80 6.86 5.65
CA GLU A 78 0.37 7.03 5.87
C GLU A 78 0.08 7.90 7.10
N GLN A 79 -1.06 8.58 7.09
CA GLN A 79 -1.55 9.38 8.21
C GLN A 79 -0.47 10.37 8.70
N TYR A 80 0.11 11.10 7.75
CA TYR A 80 1.22 12.02 7.97
C TYR A 80 0.74 13.30 8.67
N PRO A 81 1.26 13.65 9.85
CA PRO A 81 0.75 14.79 10.61
C PRO A 81 1.21 16.13 10.04
N LEU A 82 0.27 17.07 9.93
CA LEU A 82 0.54 18.45 9.58
C LEU A 82 1.02 19.19 10.82
N GLN A 83 2.34 19.25 10.99
CA GLN A 83 3.00 19.91 12.11
C GLN A 83 3.82 21.13 11.65
N PRO A 84 3.97 22.16 12.51
CA PRO A 84 3.35 22.28 13.83
C PRO A 84 1.85 22.64 13.76
N LEU A 85 1.06 22.25 14.78
CA LEU A 85 -0.38 22.60 14.88
C LEU A 85 -0.63 24.12 14.80
N SER A 86 0.32 24.94 15.27
CA SER A 86 0.24 26.40 15.17
C SER A 86 0.14 26.90 13.72
N GLU A 87 0.76 26.20 12.78
CA GLU A 87 0.74 26.57 11.38
C GLU A 87 -0.63 26.32 10.75
N THR A 88 -1.21 25.13 10.94
CA THR A 88 -2.56 24.84 10.43
C THR A 88 -3.61 25.73 11.08
N LEU A 89 -3.42 26.13 12.34
CA LEU A 89 -4.25 27.14 13.01
C LEU A 89 -4.11 28.53 12.37
N SER A 90 -2.88 28.94 12.01
CA SER A 90 -2.65 30.20 11.29
C SER A 90 -3.36 30.19 9.94
N ILE A 91 -3.16 29.13 9.15
CA ILE A 91 -3.80 28.96 7.85
C ILE A 91 -5.33 29.01 7.98
N ALA A 92 -5.91 28.29 8.93
CA ALA A 92 -7.35 28.30 9.17
C ALA A 92 -7.86 29.72 9.49
N LYS A 93 -7.13 30.48 10.31
CA LYS A 93 -7.45 31.87 10.64
C LYS A 93 -7.38 32.79 9.41
N GLU A 94 -6.32 32.67 8.61
CA GLU A 94 -6.13 33.46 7.39
C GLU A 94 -7.25 33.23 6.37
N LEU A 95 -7.72 31.98 6.25
CA LEU A 95 -8.81 31.60 5.36
C LEU A 95 -10.21 31.88 5.93
N GLY A 96 -10.33 32.28 7.20
CA GLY A 96 -11.62 32.41 7.88
C GLY A 96 -12.35 31.07 8.08
N ILE A 97 -11.63 29.96 8.11
CA ILE A 97 -12.16 28.60 8.25
C ILE A 97 -12.01 28.13 9.70
N GLU A 98 -13.03 27.45 10.24
CA GLU A 98 -12.91 26.84 11.57
C GLU A 98 -11.93 25.66 11.53
N HIS A 99 -10.91 25.68 12.38
CA HIS A 99 -9.98 24.56 12.50
C HIS A 99 -10.64 23.32 13.14
N PRO A 100 -10.33 22.09 12.68
CA PRO A 100 -10.85 20.86 13.29
C PRO A 100 -10.56 20.75 14.79
N LYS A 101 -11.58 20.30 15.54
CA LYS A 101 -11.54 20.05 16.98
C LYS A 101 -12.02 18.65 17.33
N ASN A 102 -11.53 18.12 18.44
CA ASN A 102 -12.04 16.88 19.02
C ASN A 102 -13.45 17.14 19.57
N ARG A 103 -14.45 16.38 19.10
CA ARG A 103 -15.85 16.56 19.51
C ARG A 103 -16.10 16.40 21.00
N LYS A 104 -15.27 15.64 21.72
CA LYS A 104 -15.44 15.37 23.15
C LYS A 104 -14.71 16.39 24.02
N THR A 105 -13.48 16.77 23.65
CA THR A 105 -12.65 17.65 24.49
C THR A 105 -12.72 19.12 24.05
N GLY A 106 -13.16 19.41 22.83
CA GLY A 106 -13.15 20.76 22.25
C GLY A 106 -11.75 21.25 21.85
N GLU A 107 -10.70 20.49 22.13
CA GLU A 107 -9.31 20.82 21.79
C GLU A 107 -9.08 20.70 20.27
N TYR A 108 -8.22 21.56 19.72
CA TYR A 108 -7.79 21.44 18.32
C TYR A 108 -7.01 20.14 18.11
N ILE A 109 -7.22 19.50 16.95
CA ILE A 109 -6.55 18.25 16.58
C ILE A 109 -5.45 18.51 15.58
N VAL A 110 -4.37 17.74 15.64
CA VAL A 110 -3.39 17.69 14.54
C VAL A 110 -4.07 17.07 13.32
N MET A 111 -4.09 17.81 12.23
CA MET A 111 -4.59 17.33 10.94
C MET A 111 -3.58 16.35 10.33
N THR A 112 -4.04 15.45 9.47
CA THR A 112 -3.19 14.47 8.79
C THR A 112 -3.50 14.43 7.30
N THR A 113 -2.46 14.19 6.51
CA THR A 113 -2.56 13.75 5.11
C THR A 113 -2.59 12.24 5.07
N ASP A 114 -3.45 11.65 4.24
CA ASP A 114 -3.58 10.19 4.18
C ASP A 114 -2.30 9.51 3.73
N PHE A 115 -1.62 10.04 2.70
CA PHE A 115 -0.33 9.52 2.22
C PHE A 115 0.64 10.65 1.86
N PHE A 116 1.80 10.63 2.51
CA PHE A 116 2.98 11.38 2.08
C PHE A 116 4.00 10.41 1.49
N ILE A 117 4.38 10.62 0.22
CA ILE A 117 5.00 9.60 -0.62
C ILE A 117 6.27 10.17 -1.23
N SER A 118 7.37 9.42 -1.13
CA SER A 118 8.62 9.73 -1.82
C SER A 118 8.69 8.92 -3.11
N ILE A 119 8.84 9.61 -4.25
CA ILE A 119 8.82 9.04 -5.59
C ILE A 119 10.15 9.35 -6.28
N LYS A 120 10.71 8.36 -6.96
CA LYS A 120 11.79 8.54 -7.92
C LYS A 120 11.22 9.00 -9.26
N GLN A 121 11.51 10.23 -9.65
CA GLN A 121 11.20 10.78 -10.97
C GLN A 121 12.52 11.07 -11.69
N ASP A 122 12.82 10.28 -12.71
CA ASP A 122 14.13 10.26 -13.37
C ASP A 122 15.27 10.01 -12.35
N GLU A 123 16.24 10.92 -12.25
CA GLU A 123 17.31 10.89 -11.26
C GLU A 123 16.97 11.68 -9.97
N ASN A 124 15.80 12.32 -9.91
CA ASN A 124 15.40 13.13 -8.78
C ASN A 124 14.47 12.36 -7.84
N LEU A 125 14.59 12.66 -6.55
CA LEU A 125 13.65 12.24 -5.53
C LEU A 125 12.70 13.41 -5.25
N ILE A 126 11.40 13.17 -5.44
CA ILE A 126 10.36 14.16 -5.15
C ILE A 126 9.40 13.60 -4.12
N ASP A 127 8.88 14.49 -3.27
CA ASP A 127 7.84 14.16 -2.32
C ASP A 127 6.49 14.70 -2.77
N VAL A 128 5.43 13.90 -2.59
CA VAL A 128 4.06 14.28 -2.92
C VAL A 128 3.10 13.91 -1.79
N ALA A 129 2.03 14.69 -1.65
CA ALA A 129 0.99 14.51 -0.65
C ALA A 129 -0.35 14.14 -1.32
N ARG A 130 -1.03 13.11 -0.83
CA ARG A 130 -2.27 12.60 -1.41
C ARG A 130 -3.31 12.34 -0.32
N THR A 131 -4.48 12.91 -0.48
CA THR A 131 -5.63 12.74 0.42
C THR A 131 -6.68 11.91 -0.27
N ILE A 132 -7.15 10.84 0.37
CA ILE A 132 -8.08 9.89 -0.22
C ILE A 132 -9.49 10.25 0.18
N LYS A 133 -10.37 10.46 -0.80
CA LYS A 133 -11.75 10.80 -0.51
C LYS A 133 -12.71 10.40 -1.61
N SER A 134 -13.93 9.98 -1.27
CA SER A 134 -14.92 9.70 -2.30
C SER A 134 -15.43 10.98 -2.94
N LYS A 135 -15.91 10.92 -4.18
CA LYS A 135 -16.52 12.09 -4.84
C LYS A 135 -17.70 12.66 -4.07
N ASP A 136 -18.55 11.79 -3.52
CA ASP A 136 -19.72 12.21 -2.73
C ASP A 136 -19.30 13.02 -1.50
N ASP A 137 -18.19 12.66 -0.87
CA ASP A 137 -17.65 13.39 0.26
C ASP A 137 -17.15 14.80 -0.14
N LEU A 138 -16.75 15.01 -1.40
CA LEU A 138 -16.32 16.32 -1.91
C LEU A 138 -17.47 17.32 -2.05
N LEU A 139 -18.72 16.85 -2.05
CA LEU A 139 -19.90 17.72 -2.00
C LEU A 139 -20.09 18.36 -0.61
N ASN A 140 -19.40 17.84 0.40
CA ASN A 140 -19.48 18.37 1.75
C ASN A 140 -18.54 19.58 1.93
N ARG A 141 -19.13 20.77 2.02
CA ARG A 141 -18.40 22.03 2.27
C ARG A 141 -17.40 21.93 3.43
N ARG A 142 -17.76 21.24 4.52
CA ARG A 142 -16.88 21.13 5.70
C ARG A 142 -15.67 20.23 5.45
N ILE A 143 -15.76 19.30 4.51
CA ILE A 143 -14.62 18.49 4.07
C ILE A 143 -13.70 19.35 3.21
N ILE A 144 -14.24 20.07 2.23
CA ILE A 144 -13.48 20.97 1.35
C ILE A 144 -12.74 22.05 2.15
N GLU A 145 -13.39 22.66 3.15
CA GLU A 145 -12.75 23.62 4.05
C GLU A 145 -11.50 23.07 4.75
N LYS A 146 -11.52 21.80 5.15
CA LYS A 146 -10.36 21.17 5.79
C LYS A 146 -9.26 20.89 4.78
N PHE A 147 -9.64 20.43 3.60
CA PHE A 147 -8.71 20.19 2.51
C PHE A 147 -8.03 21.47 2.03
N GLU A 148 -8.68 22.61 2.11
CA GLU A 148 -8.04 23.89 1.77
C GLU A 148 -6.94 24.26 2.77
N ILE A 149 -7.12 23.99 4.07
CA ILE A 149 -6.05 24.17 5.07
C ILE A 149 -4.85 23.26 4.75
N GLU A 150 -5.12 22.00 4.41
CA GLU A 150 -4.11 21.03 4.02
C GLU A 150 -3.39 21.41 2.72
N ARG A 151 -4.13 21.88 1.71
CA ARG A 151 -3.59 22.34 0.42
C ARG A 151 -2.60 23.48 0.63
N ILE A 152 -2.99 24.52 1.37
CA ILE A 152 -2.11 25.66 1.67
C ILE A 152 -0.88 25.21 2.48
N TYR A 153 -1.04 24.26 3.41
CA TYR A 153 0.09 23.73 4.20
C TYR A 153 1.18 23.11 3.31
N TRP A 154 0.78 22.31 2.30
CA TRP A 154 1.72 21.69 1.36
C TRP A 154 2.22 22.67 0.29
N GLU A 155 1.37 23.58 -0.18
CA GLU A 155 1.74 24.63 -1.13
C GLU A 155 2.89 25.51 -0.58
N ARG A 156 2.82 25.89 0.70
CA ARG A 156 3.90 26.64 1.39
C ARG A 156 5.24 25.90 1.41
N ARG A 157 5.24 24.58 1.22
CA ARG A 157 6.42 23.71 1.18
C ARG A 157 6.85 23.37 -0.24
N GLY A 158 6.13 23.85 -1.26
CA GLY A 158 6.37 23.48 -2.67
C GLY A 158 6.07 22.00 -2.95
N ILE A 159 5.27 21.33 -2.11
CA ILE A 159 4.94 19.92 -2.25
C ILE A 159 3.61 19.78 -3.00
N SER A 160 3.60 18.93 -4.03
CA SER A 160 2.39 18.65 -4.80
C SER A 160 1.37 17.92 -3.92
N TRP A 161 0.25 18.58 -3.64
CA TRP A 161 -0.90 17.99 -2.97
C TRP A 161 -2.07 17.77 -3.93
N ALA A 162 -2.73 16.62 -3.83
CA ALA A 162 -3.92 16.32 -4.62
C ALA A 162 -4.88 15.38 -3.88
N ILE A 163 -6.16 15.48 -4.23
CA ILE A 163 -7.19 14.54 -3.80
C ILE A 163 -7.21 13.36 -4.76
N VAL A 164 -7.28 12.15 -4.22
CA VAL A 164 -7.45 10.91 -4.99
C VAL A 164 -8.81 10.33 -4.66
N THR A 165 -9.63 10.12 -5.68
CA THR A 165 -10.98 9.57 -5.59
C THR A 165 -11.03 8.17 -6.16
N GLU A 166 -12.23 7.58 -6.18
CA GLU A 166 -12.49 6.31 -6.83
C GLU A 166 -12.21 6.31 -8.35
N ASP A 167 -12.14 7.48 -8.99
CA ASP A 167 -11.80 7.58 -10.41
C ASP A 167 -10.31 7.35 -10.69
N GLU A 168 -9.44 7.82 -9.79
CA GLU A 168 -7.99 7.63 -9.91
C GLU A 168 -7.54 6.25 -9.42
N ILE A 169 -8.41 5.51 -8.73
CA ILE A 169 -8.13 4.18 -8.19
C ILE A 169 -8.82 3.13 -9.05
N ASN A 170 -8.06 2.53 -9.98
CA ASN A 170 -8.55 1.35 -10.68
C ASN A 170 -8.69 0.18 -9.68
N LYS A 171 -9.93 -0.09 -9.30
CA LYS A 171 -10.27 -1.11 -8.30
C LYS A 171 -9.84 -2.51 -8.73
N THR A 172 -9.98 -2.86 -10.01
CA THR A 172 -9.58 -4.16 -10.55
C THR A 172 -8.08 -4.38 -10.40
N ILE A 173 -7.27 -3.40 -10.80
CA ILE A 173 -5.81 -3.44 -10.64
C ILE A 173 -5.43 -3.59 -9.16
N ALA A 174 -6.05 -2.80 -8.28
CA ALA A 174 -5.79 -2.87 -6.85
C ALA A 174 -6.15 -4.24 -6.24
N GLU A 175 -7.29 -4.83 -6.63
CA GLU A 175 -7.72 -6.16 -6.18
C GLU A 175 -6.80 -7.27 -6.72
N ASN A 176 -6.36 -7.17 -7.96
CA ASN A 176 -5.38 -8.07 -8.54
C ASN A 176 -4.03 -7.99 -7.81
N ILE A 177 -3.54 -6.79 -7.50
CA ILE A 177 -2.33 -6.62 -6.69
C ILE A 177 -2.54 -7.29 -5.34
N ILE A 178 -3.64 -7.00 -4.63
CA ILE A 178 -3.96 -7.64 -3.33
C ILE A 178 -3.93 -9.18 -3.43
N PHE A 179 -4.38 -9.75 -4.55
CA PHE A 179 -4.41 -11.20 -4.76
C PHE A 179 -3.04 -11.88 -4.75
N PHE A 180 -1.99 -11.20 -5.22
CA PHE A 180 -0.64 -11.75 -5.33
C PHE A 180 0.40 -11.11 -4.40
N ASN A 181 0.20 -9.87 -3.95
CA ASN A 181 1.23 -9.10 -3.24
C ASN A 181 1.68 -9.75 -1.91
N SER A 182 0.80 -10.51 -1.24
CA SER A 182 1.16 -11.25 -0.03
C SER A 182 2.15 -12.40 -0.26
N TYR A 183 2.43 -12.76 -1.52
CA TYR A 183 3.34 -13.84 -1.91
C TYR A 183 4.73 -13.32 -2.31
N TYR A 184 5.03 -12.04 -2.05
CA TYR A 184 6.30 -11.43 -2.44
C TYR A 184 7.54 -12.12 -1.87
N ASN A 185 7.50 -12.57 -0.61
CA ASN A 185 8.62 -13.27 0.05
C ASN A 185 8.34 -14.78 0.03
N ILE A 186 9.05 -15.52 -0.82
CA ILE A 186 8.82 -16.96 -1.04
C ILE A 186 9.19 -17.81 0.18
N ASP A 187 10.22 -17.40 0.92
CA ASP A 187 10.70 -18.02 2.17
C ASP A 187 9.67 -18.00 3.29
N MET A 188 8.76 -17.03 3.25
CA MET A 188 7.65 -16.89 4.20
C MET A 188 6.44 -17.79 3.85
N LEU A 189 6.49 -18.52 2.74
CA LEU A 189 5.42 -19.44 2.32
C LEU A 189 5.68 -20.84 2.88
N ASP A 190 4.67 -21.42 3.54
CA ASP A 190 4.78 -22.74 4.19
C ASP A 190 5.27 -23.86 3.25
N SER A 191 4.97 -23.76 1.95
CA SER A 191 5.42 -24.75 0.95
C SER A 191 6.91 -24.69 0.63
N PHE A 192 7.59 -23.58 0.92
CA PHE A 192 8.99 -23.33 0.54
C PHE A 192 9.91 -23.11 1.74
N SER A 193 9.37 -22.96 2.95
CA SER A 193 10.14 -22.62 4.16
C SER A 193 11.20 -23.65 4.58
N ASN A 194 11.11 -24.89 4.10
CA ASN A 194 12.05 -25.97 4.39
C ASN A 194 12.81 -26.46 3.14
N ILE A 195 12.76 -25.71 2.04
CA ILE A 195 13.43 -26.05 0.78
C ILE A 195 14.72 -25.22 0.69
N GLU A 196 15.83 -25.87 0.33
CA GLU A 196 17.11 -25.18 0.11
C GLU A 196 17.00 -24.18 -1.05
N SER A 197 17.68 -23.04 -0.96
CA SER A 197 17.51 -21.96 -1.95
C SER A 197 17.85 -22.37 -3.40
N THR A 198 18.83 -23.25 -3.56
CA THR A 198 19.20 -23.82 -4.87
C THR A 198 18.06 -24.64 -5.47
N GLU A 199 17.36 -25.43 -4.66
CA GLU A 199 16.19 -26.20 -5.10
C GLU A 199 15.00 -25.27 -5.39
N VAL A 200 14.79 -24.22 -4.58
CA VAL A 200 13.77 -23.19 -4.89
C VAL A 200 14.03 -22.54 -6.25
N THR A 201 15.29 -22.26 -6.57
CA THR A 201 15.68 -21.70 -7.86
C THR A 201 15.34 -22.62 -9.02
N ASP A 202 15.61 -23.91 -8.90
CA ASP A 202 15.27 -24.92 -9.91
C ASP A 202 13.74 -25.03 -10.09
N LEU A 203 12.98 -25.01 -8.99
CA LEU A 203 11.51 -25.01 -9.00
C LEU A 203 10.94 -23.76 -9.70
N VAL A 204 11.51 -22.58 -9.44
CA VAL A 204 11.14 -21.32 -10.11
C VAL A 204 11.36 -21.44 -11.62
N LEU A 205 12.55 -21.89 -12.04
CA LEU A 205 12.89 -22.04 -13.45
C LEU A 205 11.98 -23.03 -14.17
N GLU A 206 11.72 -24.18 -13.53
CA GLU A 206 10.84 -25.20 -14.08
C GLU A 206 9.39 -24.71 -14.21
N TYR A 207 8.89 -23.98 -13.22
CA TYR A 207 7.55 -23.39 -13.29
C TYR A 207 7.44 -22.37 -14.42
N ILE A 208 8.43 -21.49 -14.56
CA ILE A 208 8.49 -20.48 -15.63
C ILE A 208 8.47 -21.15 -17.01
N ARG A 209 9.26 -22.21 -17.21
CA ARG A 209 9.28 -22.98 -18.47
C ARG A 209 7.91 -23.55 -18.82
N ARG A 210 7.13 -23.97 -17.82
CA ARG A 210 5.79 -24.54 -18.05
C ARG A 210 4.73 -23.49 -18.35
N ILE A 211 4.85 -22.27 -17.82
CA ILE A 211 3.79 -21.26 -17.92
C ILE A 211 3.92 -20.33 -19.14
N ILE A 212 5.14 -19.99 -19.59
CA ILE A 212 5.36 -18.92 -20.60
C ILE A 212 4.60 -19.14 -21.91
N ASP A 213 4.54 -20.37 -22.41
CA ASP A 213 3.91 -20.71 -23.69
C ASP A 213 2.77 -21.74 -23.54
N SER A 214 2.21 -21.83 -22.34
CA SER A 214 1.15 -22.81 -22.08
C SER A 214 -0.14 -22.46 -22.81
N THR A 215 -0.76 -23.46 -23.43
CA THR A 215 -2.15 -23.37 -23.92
C THR A 215 -3.18 -23.67 -22.84
N GLU A 216 -2.72 -24.16 -21.68
CA GLU A 216 -3.55 -24.55 -20.55
C GLU A 216 -3.84 -23.38 -19.60
N THR A 217 -4.73 -23.61 -18.64
CA THR A 217 -5.01 -22.62 -17.58
C THR A 217 -3.91 -22.62 -16.52
N VAL A 218 -3.76 -21.50 -15.81
CA VAL A 218 -2.80 -21.39 -14.68
C VAL A 218 -3.03 -22.49 -13.65
N ARG A 219 -4.29 -22.85 -13.38
CA ARG A 219 -4.65 -23.94 -12.46
C ARG A 219 -4.14 -25.29 -12.94
N VAL A 220 -4.32 -25.62 -14.23
CA VAL A 220 -3.87 -26.89 -14.80
C VAL A 220 -2.35 -26.99 -14.74
N VAL A 221 -1.64 -25.95 -15.23
CA VAL A 221 -0.17 -25.89 -15.19
C VAL A 221 0.34 -26.06 -13.75
N SER A 222 -0.25 -25.32 -12.81
CA SER A 222 0.14 -25.40 -11.40
C SER A 222 -0.13 -26.76 -10.77
N SER A 223 -1.27 -27.39 -11.08
CA SER A 223 -1.60 -28.71 -10.51
C SER A 223 -0.69 -29.82 -11.07
N LEU A 224 -0.30 -29.72 -12.34
CA LEU A 224 0.67 -30.64 -12.95
C LEU A 224 2.05 -30.43 -12.36
N PHE A 225 2.48 -29.18 -12.18
CA PHE A 225 3.73 -28.85 -11.50
C PHE A 225 3.78 -29.42 -10.08
N ASP A 226 2.73 -29.21 -9.28
CA ASP A 226 2.66 -29.75 -7.91
C ASP A 226 2.84 -31.27 -7.89
N ARG A 227 2.13 -31.97 -8.79
CA ARG A 227 2.20 -33.43 -8.89
C ARG A 227 3.57 -33.92 -9.34
N ASP A 228 4.11 -33.34 -10.40
CA ASP A 228 5.34 -33.82 -11.02
C ASP A 228 6.57 -33.55 -10.14
N MET A 229 6.54 -32.46 -9.35
CA MET A 229 7.58 -32.11 -8.38
C MET A 229 7.34 -32.69 -6.98
N SER A 230 6.29 -33.50 -6.79
CA SER A 230 5.89 -34.06 -5.48
C SER A 230 5.67 -32.99 -4.38
N LEU A 231 5.15 -31.83 -4.77
CA LEU A 231 4.88 -30.69 -3.89
C LEU A 231 3.44 -30.73 -3.36
N PRO A 232 3.17 -30.07 -2.21
CA PRO A 232 1.81 -29.89 -1.73
C PRO A 232 0.90 -29.21 -2.77
N LYS A 233 -0.39 -29.57 -2.75
CA LYS A 233 -1.37 -28.95 -3.64
C LYS A 233 -1.48 -27.45 -3.37
N GLY A 234 -1.36 -26.65 -4.42
CA GLY A 234 -1.43 -25.18 -4.37
C GLY A 234 -0.07 -24.50 -4.38
N THR A 235 1.04 -25.24 -4.32
CA THR A 235 2.39 -24.67 -4.36
C THR A 235 2.67 -23.92 -5.66
N GLY A 236 2.27 -24.47 -6.82
CA GLY A 236 2.41 -23.83 -8.12
C GLY A 236 1.58 -22.55 -8.26
N ILE A 237 0.39 -22.49 -7.64
CA ILE A 237 -0.41 -21.25 -7.62
C ILE A 237 0.28 -20.20 -6.75
N SER A 238 0.83 -20.60 -5.61
CA SER A 238 1.62 -19.70 -4.76
C SER A 238 2.85 -19.18 -5.49
N LEU A 239 3.52 -20.03 -6.27
CA LEU A 239 4.66 -19.67 -7.10
C LEU A 239 4.27 -18.69 -8.21
N PHE A 240 3.17 -18.93 -8.93
CA PHE A 240 2.62 -17.98 -9.90
C PHE A 240 2.42 -16.59 -9.31
N LYS A 241 1.77 -16.52 -8.14
CA LYS A 241 1.54 -15.27 -7.43
C LYS A 241 2.84 -14.60 -6.98
N HIS A 242 3.79 -15.39 -6.49
CA HIS A 242 5.10 -14.89 -6.12
C HIS A 242 5.81 -14.25 -7.32
N LEU A 243 5.82 -14.92 -8.47
CA LEU A 243 6.42 -14.40 -9.70
C LEU A 243 5.73 -13.12 -10.21
N LEU A 244 4.40 -12.99 -10.03
CA LEU A 244 3.67 -11.74 -10.29
C LEU A 244 4.06 -10.63 -9.31
N ALA A 245 4.12 -10.93 -8.02
CA ALA A 245 4.49 -9.97 -6.98
C ALA A 245 5.90 -9.42 -7.16
N ARG A 246 6.83 -10.29 -7.60
CA ARG A 246 8.22 -9.96 -7.93
C ARG A 246 8.39 -9.37 -9.34
N LYS A 247 7.30 -9.30 -10.12
CA LYS A 247 7.27 -8.84 -11.51
C LYS A 247 8.21 -9.60 -12.44
N VAL A 248 8.55 -10.84 -12.08
CA VAL A 248 9.31 -11.78 -12.91
C VAL A 248 8.46 -12.17 -14.11
N ILE A 249 7.18 -12.43 -13.87
CA ILE A 249 6.18 -12.58 -14.91
C ILE A 249 5.23 -11.38 -14.91
N LYS A 250 4.78 -10.98 -16.10
CA LYS A 250 3.83 -9.91 -16.32
C LYS A 250 2.63 -10.46 -17.09
N ILE A 251 1.46 -10.01 -16.69
CA ILE A 251 0.18 -10.32 -17.32
C ILE A 251 -0.63 -9.02 -17.38
N ASP A 252 -1.69 -8.99 -18.17
CA ASP A 252 -2.65 -7.89 -18.08
C ASP A 252 -3.38 -7.94 -16.72
N ILE A 253 -3.11 -6.95 -15.87
CA ILE A 253 -3.76 -6.80 -14.55
C ILE A 253 -4.91 -5.79 -14.57
N THR A 254 -5.27 -5.25 -15.74
CA THR A 254 -6.41 -4.34 -15.89
C THR A 254 -7.75 -5.10 -15.85
N GLU A 255 -7.73 -6.40 -16.17
CA GLU A 255 -8.84 -7.32 -16.01
C GLU A 255 -8.66 -8.22 -14.79
N SER A 256 -9.76 -8.68 -14.17
CA SER A 256 -9.68 -9.56 -13.00
C SER A 256 -8.94 -10.86 -13.32
N ILE A 257 -7.90 -11.16 -12.54
CA ILE A 257 -7.10 -12.38 -12.71
C ILE A 257 -7.98 -13.61 -12.45
N ASN A 258 -8.04 -14.51 -13.44
CA ASN A 258 -8.75 -15.78 -13.34
C ASN A 258 -7.82 -16.93 -13.68
N ILE A 259 -7.44 -17.71 -12.64
CA ILE A 259 -6.53 -18.85 -12.79
C ILE A 259 -7.15 -20.05 -13.52
N ASP A 260 -8.47 -20.03 -13.74
CA ASP A 260 -9.22 -21.02 -14.53
C ASP A 260 -9.33 -20.62 -16.02
N LYS A 261 -8.63 -19.57 -16.43
CA LYS A 261 -8.47 -19.18 -17.84
C LYS A 261 -7.01 -19.27 -18.25
N LYS A 262 -6.79 -19.36 -19.57
CA LYS A 262 -5.47 -19.11 -20.14
C LYS A 262 -5.09 -17.66 -19.85
N VAL A 263 -3.83 -17.44 -19.50
CA VAL A 263 -3.25 -16.12 -19.31
C VAL A 263 -1.99 -16.04 -20.17
N ASP A 264 -1.88 -15.00 -20.98
CA ASP A 264 -0.65 -14.74 -21.73
C ASP A 264 0.37 -14.11 -20.79
N VAL A 265 1.57 -14.69 -20.73
CA VAL A 265 2.61 -14.34 -19.77
C VAL A 265 3.84 -13.80 -20.50
N GLU A 266 4.30 -12.62 -20.09
CA GLU A 266 5.58 -12.05 -20.52
C GLU A 266 6.62 -12.17 -19.38
N ILE A 267 7.85 -12.56 -19.71
CA ILE A 267 8.95 -12.63 -18.74
C ILE A 267 9.74 -11.31 -18.74
N SER A 268 10.00 -10.80 -17.55
CA SER A 268 10.96 -9.70 -17.32
C SER A 268 12.34 -10.27 -17.00
N ASN A 269 13.26 -10.23 -17.97
CA ASN A 269 14.63 -10.74 -17.79
C ASN A 269 15.40 -10.01 -16.68
N ASP A 270 15.18 -8.70 -16.52
CA ASP A 270 15.78 -7.90 -15.42
C ASP A 270 15.25 -8.35 -14.05
N ALA A 271 13.94 -8.53 -13.91
CA ALA A 271 13.34 -9.01 -12.66
C ALA A 271 13.75 -10.46 -12.36
N LEU A 272 13.82 -11.33 -13.37
CA LEU A 272 14.30 -12.70 -13.24
C LEU A 272 15.76 -12.75 -12.75
N SER A 273 16.63 -11.90 -13.30
CA SER A 273 18.02 -11.80 -12.84
C SER A 273 18.14 -11.30 -11.39
N LYS A 274 17.26 -10.37 -10.97
CA LYS A 274 17.19 -9.90 -9.58
C LYS A 274 16.66 -11.00 -8.66
N GLU A 275 15.70 -11.80 -9.11
CA GLU A 275 15.13 -12.91 -8.34
C GLU A 275 16.19 -13.93 -7.93
N PHE A 276 17.04 -14.36 -8.87
CA PHE A 276 18.12 -15.31 -8.57
C PHE A 276 19.26 -14.75 -7.72
N LYS A 277 19.28 -13.44 -7.44
CA LYS A 277 20.19 -12.85 -6.46
C LYS A 277 19.61 -12.82 -5.06
N THR A 278 18.29 -13.01 -4.93
CA THR A 278 17.57 -12.97 -3.65
C THR A 278 17.17 -14.35 -3.13
N LEU A 279 17.12 -15.36 -4.01
CA LEU A 279 17.07 -16.77 -3.65
C LEU A 279 18.48 -17.25 -3.29
#